data_AF-A0A352XGX2-F1
#
_entry.id   AF-A0A352XGX2-F1
#
_cell.length_a   1.000
_cell.length_b   1.000
_cell.length_c   1.000
_cell.angle_alpha   90.00
_cell.angle_beta   90.00
_cell.angle_gamma   90.00
#
_symmetry.space_group_name_H-M   'P 1'
#
loop_
_entity.id
_entity.type
_entity.pdbx_description
1 polymer ?
#
loop_
_entity_poly.entity_id
_entity_poly.type
_entity_poly.pdbx_seq_one_letter_code
_entity_poly.pdbx_strand_id
1 'polypeptide(L)' 'MEYFLDGTHYSKQVGDWVLNRVLSYQETSVPGDFGIPIVPKNIESHLDKINSERELWSKQHPDEVRFVRDLIK' A
#
# COMPACT_ATOMS: atom_id res chain seq x y z
N MET A 1 8.44 -15.77 20.39
CA MET A 1 8.57 -15.01 19.14
C MET A 1 9.99 -15.16 18.61
N GLU A 2 10.37 -16.36 18.17
CA GLU A 2 11.75 -16.64 17.72
C GLU A 2 11.85 -16.80 16.19
N TYR A 3 10.71 -16.91 15.50
CA TYR A 3 10.65 -17.14 14.04
C TYR A 3 9.63 -16.24 13.31
N PHE A 4 9.07 -15.23 13.97
CA PHE A 4 8.12 -14.31 13.36
C PHE A 4 8.70 -12.90 13.38
N LEU A 5 9.58 -12.64 12.42
CA LEU A 5 9.98 -11.28 12.08
C LEU A 5 8.97 -10.80 11.04
N ASP A 6 7.95 -10.09 11.48
CA ASP A 6 6.98 -9.52 10.55
C ASP A 6 7.61 -8.31 9.84
N GLY A 7 8.29 -8.57 8.72
CA GLY A 7 8.88 -7.54 7.86
C GLY A 7 7.85 -6.61 7.19
N THR A 8 6.56 -6.83 7.40
CA THR A 8 5.49 -5.90 6.98
C THR A 8 5.29 -4.75 7.95
N HIS A 9 5.87 -4.84 9.16
CA HIS A 9 5.78 -3.78 10.15
C HIS A 9 6.86 -2.73 9.93
N TYR A 10 6.38 -1.48 9.85
CA TYR A 10 7.11 -0.22 10.01
C TYR A 10 8.60 -0.37 10.36
N SER A 11 9.48 0.00 9.42
CA SER A 11 10.89 0.23 9.74
C SER A 11 11.08 1.70 10.12
N LYS A 12 12.03 1.99 11.02
CA LYS A 12 12.40 3.38 11.34
C LYS A 12 12.70 4.19 10.08
N GLN A 13 13.41 3.58 9.12
CA GLN A 13 13.72 4.20 7.84
C GLN A 13 12.48 4.61 7.05
N VAL A 14 11.48 3.73 6.94
CA VAL A 14 10.20 4.05 6.28
C VAL A 14 9.48 5.18 7.03
N GLY A 15 9.50 5.18 8.36
CA GLY A 15 8.97 6.27 9.17
C GLY A 15 9.68 7.60 8.94
N ASP A 16 11.01 7.59 8.95
CA ASP A 16 11.83 8.76 8.66
C ASP A 16 11.53 9.31 7.25
N TRP A 17 11.32 8.44 6.27
CA TRP A 17 10.93 8.85 4.91
C TRP A 17 9.55 9.52 4.85
N VAL A 18 8.57 8.99 5.59
CA VAL A 18 7.23 9.60 5.69
C VAL A 18 7.33 10.98 6.33
N LEU A 19 8.03 11.10 7.47
CA LEU A 19 8.19 12.36 8.19
C LEU A 19 8.93 13.41 7.35
N ASN A 20 10.04 13.04 6.71
CA ASN A 20 10.78 13.95 5.84
C ASN A 20 9.90 14.49 4.70
N ARG A 21 9.04 13.66 4.11
CA ARG A 21 8.15 14.11 3.04
C ARG A 21 6.99 14.98 3.53
N VAL A 22 6.33 14.60 4.61
CA VAL A 22 5.16 15.34 5.14
C VAL A 22 5.58 16.70 5.71
N LEU A 23 6.70 16.75 6.42
CA LEU A 23 7.18 17.95 7.09
C LEU A 23 8.12 18.78 6.21
N SER A 24 8.41 18.35 4.98
CA SER A 24 9.46 18.92 4.12
C SER A 24 10.82 19.03 4.85
N TYR A 25 11.08 18.08 5.75
CA TYR A 25 12.31 18.00 6.53
C TYR A 25 13.40 17.35 5.66
N GLN A 26 14.63 17.87 5.72
CA GLN A 26 15.73 17.48 4.81
C GLN A 26 16.80 16.61 5.47
N GLU A 27 16.46 15.86 6.52
CA GLU A 27 17.47 15.09 7.26
C GLU A 27 17.94 13.83 6.50
N THR A 28 17.09 13.27 5.63
CA THR A 28 17.45 12.11 4.78
C THR A 28 16.96 12.26 3.34
N SER A 29 17.71 11.71 2.37
CA SER A 29 17.24 11.62 0.99
C SER A 29 16.16 10.55 0.87
N VAL A 30 14.92 10.97 0.64
CA VAL A 30 13.82 10.04 0.43
C VAL A 30 13.84 9.55 -1.02
N PRO A 31 13.74 8.23 -1.29
CA PRO A 31 13.70 7.72 -2.66
C PRO A 31 12.58 8.37 -3.49
N GLY A 32 12.83 8.55 -4.78
CA GLY A 32 11.88 9.19 -5.69
C GLY A 32 10.64 8.35 -6.00
N ASP A 33 10.77 7.03 -5.85
CA ASP A 33 9.73 6.02 -6.00
C ASP A 33 9.07 5.61 -4.68
N PHE A 34 9.52 6.16 -3.55
CA PHE A 34 8.95 5.86 -2.24
C PHE A 34 7.59 6.55 -2.06
N GLY A 35 6.52 5.84 -2.37
CA GLY A 35 5.15 6.35 -2.25
C GLY A 35 4.85 7.50 -3.23
N ILE A 36 3.57 7.86 -3.34
CA ILE A 36 3.10 8.91 -4.24
C ILE A 36 2.22 9.87 -3.44
N PRO A 37 2.47 11.19 -3.47
CA PRO A 37 1.58 12.17 -2.85
C PRO A 37 0.20 12.10 -3.48
N ILE A 38 -0.82 11.90 -2.65
CA ILE A 38 -2.22 11.95 -3.11
C ILE A 38 -2.66 13.40 -3.10
N VAL A 39 -3.12 13.86 -4.25
CA VAL A 39 -3.55 15.24 -4.53
C VAL A 39 -4.80 15.21 -5.39
N PRO A 40 -5.61 16.27 -5.41
CA PRO A 40 -6.84 16.30 -6.21
C PRO A 40 -6.63 15.96 -7.68
N LYS A 41 -5.45 16.25 -8.25
CA LYS A 41 -5.12 15.95 -9.64
C LYS A 41 -4.83 14.47 -9.95
N ASN A 42 -4.55 13.62 -8.95
CA ASN A 42 -4.19 12.21 -9.19
C ASN A 42 -5.05 11.19 -8.44
N ILE A 43 -5.87 11.60 -7.47
CA ILE A 43 -6.67 10.68 -6.66
C ILE A 43 -7.59 9.81 -7.52
N GLU A 44 -8.36 10.41 -8.45
CA GLU A 44 -9.32 9.67 -9.28
C GLU A 44 -8.62 8.62 -10.15
N SER A 45 -7.50 8.98 -10.80
CA SER A 45 -6.74 8.04 -11.62
C SER A 45 -6.18 6.87 -10.80
N HIS A 46 -5.75 7.11 -9.56
CA HIS A 46 -5.31 6.04 -8.67
C HIS A 46 -6.47 5.14 -8.24
N LEU A 47 -7.64 5.71 -7.94
CA LEU A 47 -8.84 4.93 -7.58
C LEU A 47 -9.33 4.07 -8.75
N ASP A 48 -9.38 4.62 -9.96
CA ASP A 48 -9.77 3.89 -11.16
C ASP A 48 -8.85 2.68 -11.42
N LYS A 49 -7.53 2.90 -11.26
CA LYS A 49 -6.54 1.83 -11.36
C LYS A 49 -6.78 0.73 -10.31
N ILE A 50 -6.92 1.11 -9.04
CA ILE A 50 -7.15 0.16 -7.93
C ILE A 50 -8.44 -0.65 -8.15
N ASN A 51 -9.52 0.01 -8.58
CA ASN A 51 -10.79 -0.66 -8.84
C ASN A 51 -10.66 -1.66 -10.00
N SER A 52 -10.02 -1.25 -11.10
CA SER A 52 -9.80 -2.11 -12.27
C SER A 52 -8.93 -3.32 -11.93
N GLU A 53 -7.84 -3.11 -11.18
CA GLU A 53 -6.94 -4.18 -10.74
C GLU A 53 -7.64 -5.15 -9.79
N ARG A 54 -8.48 -4.66 -8.87
CA ARG A 54 -9.28 -5.51 -7.98
C ARG A 54 -10.26 -6.38 -8.76
N GLU A 55 -10.95 -5.81 -9.76
CA GLU A 55 -11.86 -6.58 -10.60
C GLU A 55 -11.13 -7.65 -11.41
N LEU A 56 -9.99 -7.31 -11.99
CA LEU A 56 -9.16 -8.25 -12.73
C LEU A 56 -8.68 -9.39 -11.83
N TRP A 57 -8.15 -9.05 -10.66
CA TRP A 57 -7.66 -10.03 -9.69
C TRP A 57 -8.76 -10.99 -9.26
N SER A 58 -9.95 -10.47 -8.94
CA SER A 58 -11.12 -11.27 -8.54
C SER A 58 -11.55 -12.26 -9.63
N LYS A 59 -11.50 -11.85 -10.90
CA LYS A 59 -11.79 -12.74 -12.05
C LYS A 59 -10.74 -13.84 -12.21
N GLN A 60 -9.49 -13.56 -11.85
CA GLN A 60 -8.37 -14.51 -11.98
C GLN A 60 -8.24 -15.46 -10.78
N HIS A 61 -8.83 -15.11 -9.63
CA HIS A 61 -8.71 -15.83 -8.36
C HIS A 61 -10.08 -16.17 -7.75
N PRO A 62 -10.96 -16.88 -8.48
CA PRO A 62 -12.34 -17.10 -8.06
C PRO A 62 -12.47 -17.99 -6.81
N ASP A 63 -11.51 -18.88 -6.55
CA ASP A 63 -11.53 -19.80 -5.41
C ASP A 63 -11.21 -19.08 -4.11
N GLU A 64 -10.22 -18.18 -4.12
CA GLU A 64 -9.88 -17.31 -3.00
C GLU A 64 -11.03 -16.36 -2.67
N VAL A 65 -11.65 -15.78 -3.69
CA VAL A 65 -12.85 -14.95 -3.53
C VAL A 65 -14.00 -15.75 -2.90
N ARG A 66 -14.21 -17.00 -3.33
CA ARG A 66 -15.22 -17.89 -2.74
C ARG A 66 -14.90 -18.20 -1.28
N PHE A 67 -13.66 -18.59 -0.99
CA PHE A 67 -13.20 -18.89 0.36
C PHE A 67 -13.47 -17.73 1.33
N VAL A 68 -13.06 -16.50 0.98
CA VAL A 68 -13.27 -15.33 1.84
C VAL A 68 -14.77 -15.02 2.04
N ARG A 69 -15.59 -15.15 1.00
CA ARG A 69 -17.05 -14.95 1.12
C ARG A 69 -17.70 -15.96 2.05
N ASP A 70 -17.21 -17.19 2.05
CA ASP A 70 -17.76 -18.25 2.90
C ASP A 70 -17.36 -18.09 4.38
N LEU A 71 -16.29 -17.37 4.70
CA LEU A 71 -15.90 -17.03 6.09
C LEU A 71 -16.81 -15.99 6.77
N ILE A 72 -17.56 -15.21 5.98
CA ILE A 72 -18.46 -14.17 6.51
C ILE A 72 -19.86 -14.75 6.81
N LYS A 73 -20.11 -16.02 6.47
CA LYS A 73 -21.33 -16.76 6.85
C LYS A 73 -21.23 -17.33 8.25
#